data_AF-A0A8H7ZBZ8-F1
#
_entry.id   AF-A0A8H7ZBZ8-F1
#
_cell.length_a   1.000
_cell.length_b   1.000
_cell.length_c   1.000
_cell.angle_alpha   90.00
_cell.angle_beta   90.00
_cell.angle_gamma   90.00
#
_symmetry.space_group_name_H-M   'P 1'
#
loop_
_entity.id
_entity.type
_entity.pdbx_description
1 polymer ?
#
loop_
_entity_poly.entity_id
_entity_poly.type
_entity_poly.pdbx_seq_one_letter_code
_entity_poly.pdbx_strand_id
1 'polypeptide(L)'
;METTPHKKTKAPAPTPEEIERRREARKNEVIPPGVSRREWKKQQKLQRWEETKDKYRQDMRLKKKQQRERKRERLKHDGEYRNSVVKKPKTQIATDVKIAIDCEFDDLMNQKEIVSMANQIRSCYSAMRHCQYELPIQVLSFNKRLKQRYETSNPEYTSWKGIDFQSERLADLITPENKHQFVYLTADTDNDIQELSAGHTYIIGGIVDKNRHKNLCFNKAKEMGLAMARLPIGQYIKINSRDVLVTSHVYEIICRWFECKDWREAFNKVLPPRKVVQSGGGGGDDEKECDDKDKEDEV
;
A
#
# COMPACT_ATOMS: atom_id res chain seq x y z
N MET A 1 -10.12 -32.15 8.21
CA MET A 1 -9.92 -31.30 9.41
C MET A 1 -10.10 -29.85 8.99
N GLU A 2 -11.22 -29.25 9.38
CA GLU A 2 -11.61 -27.88 9.00
C GLU A 2 -10.57 -26.87 9.49
N THR A 3 -10.07 -26.05 8.57
CA THR A 3 -9.12 -24.98 8.89
C THR A 3 -9.90 -23.73 9.30
N THR A 4 -10.10 -23.55 10.60
CA THR A 4 -10.71 -22.33 11.13
C THR A 4 -9.75 -21.15 10.90
N PRO A 5 -10.21 -20.03 10.32
CA PRO A 5 -9.35 -18.88 10.08
C PRO A 5 -8.96 -18.24 11.42
N HIS A 6 -7.66 -18.06 11.63
CA HIS A 6 -7.11 -17.33 12.78
C HIS A 6 -7.59 -15.86 12.75
N LYS A 7 -8.75 -15.58 13.35
CA LYS A 7 -9.15 -14.22 13.73
C LYS A 7 -8.09 -13.71 14.70
N LYS A 8 -7.42 -12.60 14.36
CA LYS A 8 -6.66 -11.83 15.35
C LYS A 8 -7.62 -11.50 16.49
N THR A 9 -7.50 -12.20 17.61
CA THR A 9 -8.26 -11.89 18.82
C THR A 9 -7.82 -10.49 19.24
N LYS A 10 -8.77 -9.53 19.23
CA LYS A 10 -8.52 -8.26 19.91
C LYS A 10 -8.20 -8.61 21.36
N ALA A 11 -7.17 -7.99 21.92
CA ALA A 11 -6.87 -8.16 23.33
C ALA A 11 -8.15 -7.89 24.14
N PRO A 12 -8.44 -8.72 25.16
CA PRO A 12 -9.63 -8.52 25.99
C PRO A 12 -9.63 -7.12 26.59
N ALA A 13 -10.82 -6.56 26.81
CA ALA A 13 -10.95 -5.28 27.49
C ALA A 13 -10.29 -5.37 28.88
N PRO A 14 -9.55 -4.34 29.32
CA PRO A 14 -8.91 -4.36 30.63
C PRO A 14 -9.97 -4.49 31.73
N THR A 15 -9.67 -5.27 32.76
CA THR A 15 -10.57 -5.44 33.91
C THR A 15 -10.68 -4.12 34.70
N PRO A 16 -11.76 -3.92 35.49
CA PRO A 16 -11.90 -2.75 36.36
C PRO A 16 -10.69 -2.53 37.28
N GLU A 17 -10.16 -3.61 37.87
CA GLU A 17 -8.93 -3.55 38.68
C GLU A 17 -7.69 -3.09 37.89
N GLU A 18 -7.61 -3.44 36.61
CA GLU A 18 -6.49 -2.99 35.77
C GLU A 18 -6.65 -1.53 35.37
N ILE A 19 -7.89 -1.04 35.22
CA ILE A 19 -8.18 0.37 35.02
C ILE A 19 -7.82 1.18 36.29
N GLU A 20 -8.19 0.69 37.47
CA GLU A 20 -7.85 1.29 38.77
C GLU A 20 -6.33 1.40 38.96
N ARG A 21 -5.61 0.29 38.75
CA ARG A 21 -4.13 0.25 38.81
C ARG A 21 -3.49 1.25 37.84
N ARG A 22 -4.03 1.37 36.63
CA ARG A 22 -3.54 2.37 35.65
C ARG A 22 -3.81 3.80 36.11
N ARG A 23 -4.94 4.07 36.79
CA ARG A 23 -5.26 5.39 37.36
C ARG A 23 -4.36 5.74 38.53
N GLU A 24 -4.07 4.79 39.42
CA GLU A 24 -3.15 4.99 40.54
C GLU A 24 -1.71 5.21 40.07
N ALA A 25 -1.23 4.36 39.16
CA ALA A 25 0.09 4.55 38.53
C ALA A 25 0.21 5.91 37.82
N ARG A 26 -0.90 6.43 37.28
CA ARG A 26 -0.98 7.75 36.66
C ARG A 26 -0.89 8.90 37.67
N LYS A 27 -1.44 8.73 38.88
CA LYS A 27 -1.36 9.71 39.98
C LYS A 27 0.05 9.76 40.56
N ASN A 28 0.72 8.61 40.66
CA ASN A 28 2.07 8.48 41.21
C ASN A 28 3.19 8.71 40.15
N GLU A 29 2.84 9.16 38.94
CA GLU A 29 3.79 9.40 37.85
C GLU A 29 4.59 10.68 38.11
N VAL A 30 5.83 10.53 38.61
CA VAL A 30 6.76 11.65 38.79
C VAL A 30 7.34 12.06 37.44
N ILE A 31 7.11 13.32 37.06
CA ILE A 31 7.61 13.91 35.82
C ILE A 31 8.77 14.84 36.18
N PRO A 32 9.96 14.69 35.55
CA PRO A 32 11.10 15.58 35.81
C PRO A 32 10.77 17.06 35.55
N PRO A 33 11.34 17.99 36.33
CA PRO A 33 11.15 19.43 36.11
C PRO A 33 11.59 19.86 34.71
N GLY A 34 10.80 20.72 34.05
CA GLY A 34 11.14 21.28 32.73
C GLY A 34 10.78 20.42 31.51
N VAL A 35 10.24 19.20 31.71
CA VAL A 35 9.82 18.32 30.61
C VAL A 35 8.30 18.16 30.60
N SER A 36 7.65 18.34 29.45
CA SER A 36 6.22 18.11 29.38
C SER A 36 5.90 16.62 29.57
N ARG A 37 4.73 16.32 30.13
CA ARG A 37 4.26 14.93 30.31
C ARG A 37 4.32 14.11 29.01
N ARG A 38 4.02 14.75 27.88
CA ARG A 38 4.00 14.12 26.56
C ARG A 38 5.41 13.73 26.12
N GLU A 39 6.39 14.60 26.35
CA GLU A 39 7.80 14.35 26.05
C GLU A 39 8.38 13.27 26.96
N TRP A 40 8.07 13.32 28.25
CA TRP A 40 8.52 12.30 29.21
C TRP A 40 8.03 10.89 28.82
N LYS A 41 6.74 10.76 28.46
CA LYS A 41 6.19 9.49 27.97
C LYS A 41 6.82 9.03 26.66
N LYS A 42 7.19 9.98 25.78
CA LYS A 42 7.89 9.67 24.53
C LYS A 42 9.30 9.14 24.80
N GLN A 43 10.02 9.76 25.73
CA GLN A 43 11.36 9.33 26.17
C GLN A 43 11.32 7.93 26.82
N GLN A 44 10.43 7.70 27.78
CA GLN A 44 10.28 6.38 28.40
C GLN A 44 9.93 5.30 27.37
N LYS A 45 9.05 5.61 26.42
CA LYS A 45 8.69 4.67 25.35
C LYS A 45 9.89 4.35 24.46
N LEU A 46 10.74 5.34 24.19
CA LEU A 46 11.96 5.15 23.42
C LEU A 46 12.97 4.29 24.18
N GLN A 47 13.22 4.57 25.46
CA GLN A 47 14.10 3.77 26.33
C GLN A 47 13.63 2.32 26.42
N ARG A 48 12.34 2.08 26.74
CA ARG A 48 11.77 0.71 26.76
C ARG A 48 11.90 0.02 25.41
N TRP A 49 11.73 0.76 24.31
CA TRP A 49 11.95 0.20 22.98
C TRP A 49 13.40 -0.19 22.78
N GLU A 50 14.37 0.66 23.15
CA GLU A 50 15.80 0.37 23.05
C GLU A 50 16.20 -0.86 23.87
N GLU A 51 15.74 -0.96 25.12
CA GLU A 51 15.96 -2.12 26.01
C GLU A 51 15.37 -3.41 25.43
N THR A 52 14.17 -3.34 24.85
CA THR A 52 13.45 -4.53 24.35
C THR A 52 13.72 -4.83 22.88
N LYS A 53 14.43 -3.96 22.16
CA LYS A 53 14.63 -4.03 20.71
C LYS A 53 15.29 -5.34 20.29
N ASP A 54 16.25 -5.84 21.06
CA ASP A 54 17.00 -7.04 20.72
C ASP A 54 16.19 -8.31 20.95
N LYS A 55 15.46 -8.39 22.06
CA LYS A 55 14.49 -9.46 22.31
C LYS A 55 13.40 -9.47 21.23
N TYR A 56 12.85 -8.30 20.89
CA TYR A 56 11.89 -8.18 19.79
C TYR A 56 12.49 -8.66 18.46
N ARG A 57 13.74 -8.30 18.15
CA ARG A 57 14.45 -8.78 16.94
C ARG A 57 14.61 -10.31 16.94
N GLN A 58 14.95 -10.91 18.08
CA GLN A 58 15.08 -12.37 18.23
C GLN A 58 13.73 -13.08 18.05
N ASP A 59 12.69 -12.62 18.74
CA ASP A 59 11.33 -13.17 18.63
C ASP A 59 10.81 -13.11 17.20
N MET A 60 11.06 -11.99 16.50
CA MET A 60 10.67 -11.83 15.10
C MET A 60 11.47 -12.75 14.17
N ARG A 61 12.76 -13.02 14.44
CA ARG A 61 13.55 -14.01 13.71
C ARG A 61 12.98 -15.42 13.91
N LEU A 62 12.65 -15.80 15.14
CA LEU A 62 12.06 -17.10 15.47
C LEU A 62 10.69 -17.28 14.81
N LYS A 63 9.80 -16.28 14.93
CA LYS A 63 8.49 -16.27 14.25
C LYS A 63 8.64 -16.43 12.73
N LYS A 64 9.61 -15.75 12.12
CA LYS A 64 9.89 -15.87 10.68
C LYS A 64 10.41 -17.26 10.30
N LYS A 65 11.24 -17.90 11.14
CA LYS A 65 11.69 -19.29 10.96
C LYS A 65 10.52 -20.27 11.02
N GLN A 66 9.68 -20.16 12.05
CA GLN A 66 8.48 -21.00 12.20
C GLN A 66 7.50 -20.82 11.03
N GLN A 67 7.28 -19.58 10.56
CA GLN A 67 6.43 -19.35 9.38
C GLN A 67 7.01 -19.98 8.11
N ARG A 68 8.33 -19.98 7.93
CA ARG A 68 8.99 -20.63 6.80
C ARG A 68 8.85 -22.16 6.86
N GLU A 69 9.01 -22.75 8.03
CA GLU A 69 8.83 -24.19 8.26
C GLU A 69 7.38 -24.61 7.98
N ARG A 70 6.40 -23.92 8.56
CA ARG A 70 4.97 -24.15 8.27
C ARG A 70 4.65 -24.00 6.78
N LYS A 71 5.20 -22.97 6.11
CA LYS A 71 5.02 -22.80 4.66
C LYS A 71 5.63 -23.97 3.87
N ARG A 72 6.79 -24.46 4.28
CA ARG A 72 7.48 -25.60 3.64
C ARG A 72 6.70 -26.90 3.83
N GLU A 73 6.16 -27.14 5.02
CA GLU A 73 5.30 -28.30 5.31
C GLU A 73 4.01 -28.25 4.47
N ARG A 74 3.33 -27.10 4.43
CA ARG A 74 2.15 -26.94 3.57
C ARG A 74 2.48 -27.19 2.10
N LEU A 75 3.58 -26.65 1.59
CA LEU A 75 4.00 -26.90 0.20
C LEU A 75 4.26 -28.39 -0.14
N LYS A 76 4.57 -29.23 0.86
CA LYS A 76 4.77 -30.68 0.67
C LYS A 76 3.46 -31.46 0.66
N HIS A 77 2.52 -31.12 1.54
CA HIS A 77 1.33 -31.93 1.82
C HIS A 77 0.03 -31.37 1.25
N ASP A 78 -0.02 -30.08 0.92
CA ASP A 78 -1.22 -29.37 0.46
C ASP A 78 -1.03 -28.99 -1.02
N GLY A 79 -1.53 -29.85 -1.91
CA GLY A 79 -1.41 -29.68 -3.37
C GLY A 79 -2.14 -28.45 -3.90
N GLU A 80 -3.30 -28.13 -3.33
CA GLU A 80 -4.07 -26.93 -3.65
C GLU A 80 -3.29 -25.66 -3.29
N TYR A 81 -2.73 -25.61 -2.07
CA TYR A 81 -1.87 -24.50 -1.66
C TYR A 81 -0.61 -24.42 -2.51
N ARG A 82 -0.03 -25.56 -2.91
CA ARG A 82 1.13 -25.56 -3.80
C ARG A 82 0.81 -24.91 -5.15
N ASN A 83 -0.38 -25.16 -5.69
CA ASN A 83 -0.84 -24.57 -6.95
C ASN A 83 -1.26 -23.10 -6.80
N SER A 84 -1.71 -22.68 -5.62
CA SER A 84 -2.09 -21.28 -5.35
C SER A 84 -0.89 -20.34 -5.16
N VAL A 85 0.32 -20.87 -4.95
CA VAL A 85 1.52 -20.03 -4.74
C VAL A 85 2.00 -19.47 -6.07
N VAL A 86 1.90 -18.14 -6.21
CA VAL A 86 2.47 -17.40 -7.35
C VAL A 86 3.99 -17.57 -7.37
N LYS A 87 4.50 -18.24 -8.40
CA LYS A 87 5.94 -18.40 -8.62
C LYS A 87 6.48 -17.20 -9.38
N LYS A 88 7.71 -16.79 -9.05
CA LYS A 88 8.44 -15.82 -9.88
C LYS A 88 8.66 -16.45 -11.27
N PRO A 89 8.34 -15.75 -12.37
CA PRO A 89 8.64 -16.24 -13.71
C PRO A 89 10.16 -16.38 -13.91
N LYS A 90 10.56 -17.37 -14.71
CA LYS A 90 11.98 -17.58 -15.08
C LYS A 90 12.48 -16.47 -15.99
N THR A 91 11.65 -16.07 -16.94
CA THR A 91 11.85 -15.01 -17.91
C THR A 91 10.60 -14.15 -17.96
N GLN A 92 10.75 -12.84 -18.14
CA GLN A 92 9.63 -11.91 -18.30
C GLN A 92 9.47 -11.55 -19.78
N ILE A 93 8.25 -11.32 -20.21
CA ILE A 93 7.93 -10.86 -21.57
C ILE A 93 8.18 -9.36 -21.62
N ALA A 94 9.09 -8.91 -22.48
CA ALA A 94 9.39 -7.50 -22.66
C ALA A 94 8.13 -6.72 -23.03
N THR A 95 7.98 -5.54 -22.45
CA THR A 95 6.96 -4.57 -22.86
C THR A 95 7.64 -3.27 -23.26
N ASP A 96 6.97 -2.49 -24.10
CA ASP A 96 7.38 -1.12 -24.42
C ASP A 96 6.65 -0.09 -23.52
N VAL A 97 6.33 -0.49 -22.28
CA VAL A 97 5.63 0.34 -21.31
C VAL A 97 6.51 0.55 -20.09
N LYS A 98 6.63 1.79 -19.65
CA LYS A 98 7.39 2.18 -18.45
C LYS A 98 6.45 2.72 -17.39
N ILE A 99 6.80 2.51 -16.13
CA ILE A 99 6.03 3.05 -15.00
C ILE A 99 6.93 3.96 -14.18
N ALA A 100 6.53 5.21 -14.01
CA ALA A 100 7.21 6.18 -13.16
C ALA A 100 6.45 6.37 -11.84
N ILE A 101 7.16 6.43 -10.71
CA ILE A 101 6.63 6.80 -9.41
C ILE A 101 7.20 8.18 -9.05
N ASP A 102 6.32 9.18 -9.07
CA ASP A 102 6.66 10.58 -8.80
C ASP A 102 6.73 10.83 -7.28
N CYS A 103 7.93 10.82 -6.70
CA CYS A 103 8.12 10.98 -5.25
C CYS A 103 8.46 12.42 -4.82
N GLU A 104 8.06 13.43 -5.60
CA GLU A 104 8.32 14.84 -5.27
C GLU A 104 7.57 15.32 -4.01
N PHE A 105 6.63 14.53 -3.52
CA PHE A 105 5.73 14.87 -2.42
C PHE A 105 6.27 14.56 -1.01
N ASP A 106 7.59 14.39 -0.84
CA ASP A 106 8.21 14.05 0.46
C ASP A 106 7.70 15.01 1.55
N ASP A 107 7.75 16.33 1.33
CA ASP A 107 7.39 17.38 2.29
C ASP A 107 5.91 17.34 2.75
N LEU A 108 5.03 16.68 1.99
CA LEU A 108 3.61 16.53 2.32
C LEU A 108 3.33 15.30 3.21
N MET A 109 4.33 14.46 3.45
CA MET A 109 4.22 13.25 4.25
C MET A 109 4.86 13.42 5.63
N ASN A 110 4.19 12.89 6.65
CA ASN A 110 4.81 12.72 7.97
C ASN A 110 5.76 11.51 7.99
N GLN A 111 6.56 11.35 9.05
CA GLN A 111 7.56 10.27 9.13
C GLN A 111 6.97 8.86 8.97
N LYS A 112 5.76 8.61 9.48
CA LYS A 112 5.11 7.29 9.33
C LYS A 112 4.68 7.05 7.89
N GLU A 113 4.28 8.11 7.20
CA GLU A 113 3.89 8.08 5.79
C GLU A 113 5.09 7.88 4.89
N ILE A 114 6.25 8.50 5.17
CA ILE A 114 7.52 8.20 4.50
C ILE A 114 7.89 6.71 4.63
N VAL A 115 7.77 6.16 5.84
CA VAL A 115 8.00 4.72 6.07
C VAL A 115 7.01 3.87 5.25
N SER A 116 5.75 4.28 5.18
CA SER A 116 4.73 3.61 4.36
C SER A 116 5.06 3.71 2.87
N MET A 117 5.49 4.87 2.37
CA MET A 117 5.84 5.09 0.98
C MET A 117 7.02 4.19 0.56
N ALA A 118 8.07 4.12 1.38
CA ALA A 118 9.18 3.19 1.15
C ALA A 118 8.73 1.73 1.08
N ASN A 119 7.79 1.33 1.95
CA ASN A 119 7.22 -0.02 1.90
C ASN A 119 6.34 -0.24 0.66
N GLN A 120 5.64 0.78 0.18
CA GLN A 120 4.84 0.69 -1.04
C GLN A 120 5.72 0.54 -2.28
N ILE A 121 6.81 1.31 -2.43
CA ILE A 121 7.78 1.13 -3.54
C ILE A 121 8.41 -0.27 -3.49
N ARG A 122 8.79 -0.75 -2.29
CA ARG A 122 9.23 -2.14 -2.11
C ARG A 122 8.17 -3.16 -2.55
N SER A 123 6.90 -2.87 -2.31
CA SER A 123 5.80 -3.72 -2.74
C SER A 123 5.63 -3.69 -4.26
N CYS A 124 5.75 -2.53 -4.91
CA CYS A 124 5.82 -2.41 -6.37
C CYS A 124 6.96 -3.27 -6.94
N TYR A 125 8.17 -3.16 -6.36
CA TYR A 125 9.31 -3.98 -6.76
C TYR A 125 9.03 -5.49 -6.64
N SER A 126 8.38 -5.90 -5.55
CA SER A 126 7.96 -7.29 -5.38
C SER A 126 6.96 -7.71 -6.45
N ALA A 127 5.94 -6.89 -6.72
CA ALA A 127 4.94 -7.17 -7.76
C ALA A 127 5.58 -7.29 -9.15
N MET A 128 6.46 -6.37 -9.52
CA MET A 128 7.23 -6.38 -10.77
C MET A 128 7.98 -7.70 -10.94
N ARG A 129 8.67 -8.14 -9.88
CA ARG A 129 9.48 -9.36 -9.87
C ARG A 129 8.63 -10.64 -9.98
N HIS A 130 7.33 -10.55 -9.76
CA HIS A 130 6.38 -11.65 -9.84
C HIS A 130 5.46 -11.57 -11.07
N CYS A 131 5.50 -10.47 -11.83
CA CYS A 131 4.71 -10.28 -13.04
C CYS A 131 5.30 -11.05 -14.22
N GLN A 132 4.45 -11.68 -15.04
CA GLN A 132 4.89 -12.34 -16.29
C GLN A 132 5.50 -11.38 -17.31
N TYR A 133 5.14 -10.09 -17.23
CA TYR A 133 5.63 -9.04 -18.12
C TYR A 133 6.69 -8.20 -17.44
N GLU A 134 7.65 -7.72 -18.22
CA GLU A 134 8.66 -6.76 -17.79
C GLU A 134 8.05 -5.37 -17.83
N LEU A 135 7.85 -4.78 -16.64
CA LEU A 135 7.27 -3.46 -16.45
C LEU A 135 8.22 -2.63 -15.57
N PRO A 136 9.30 -2.06 -16.14
CA PRO A 136 10.32 -1.38 -15.36
C PRO A 136 9.76 -0.21 -14.56
N ILE A 137 10.31 -0.01 -13.36
CA ILE A 137 9.92 1.08 -12.45
C ILE A 137 10.99 2.17 -12.47
N GLN A 138 10.60 3.42 -12.65
CA GLN A 138 11.44 4.58 -12.37
C GLN A 138 10.91 5.29 -11.12
N VAL A 139 11.74 5.43 -10.09
CA VAL A 139 11.41 6.20 -8.89
C VAL A 139 12.06 7.58 -9.03
N LEU A 140 11.25 8.59 -9.30
CA LEU A 140 11.69 9.96 -9.56
C LEU A 140 11.71 10.77 -8.26
N SER A 141 12.48 11.85 -8.22
CA SER A 141 12.66 12.70 -7.03
C SER A 141 13.04 11.88 -5.79
N PHE A 142 13.85 10.85 -5.97
CA PHE A 142 14.37 10.00 -4.90
C PHE A 142 15.45 10.73 -4.10
N ASN A 143 15.00 11.55 -3.16
CA ASN A 143 15.85 12.38 -2.32
C ASN A 143 15.26 12.49 -0.89
N LYS A 144 15.75 13.44 -0.09
CA LYS A 144 15.22 13.79 1.24
C LYS A 144 15.01 12.57 2.16
N ARG A 145 13.89 12.51 2.87
CA ARG A 145 13.61 11.52 3.92
C ARG A 145 13.34 10.15 3.32
N LEU A 146 12.77 10.08 2.12
CA LEU A 146 12.58 8.81 1.41
C LEU A 146 13.94 8.14 1.10
N LYS A 147 14.90 8.88 0.54
CA LYS A 147 16.25 8.35 0.27
C LYS A 147 16.97 7.93 1.54
N GLN A 148 16.99 8.78 2.56
CA GLN A 148 17.59 8.46 3.87
C GLN A 148 17.00 7.19 4.48
N ARG A 149 15.69 6.98 4.35
CA ARG A 149 15.01 5.77 4.83
C ARG A 149 15.53 4.52 4.10
N TYR A 150 15.74 4.58 2.80
CA TYR A 150 16.27 3.48 2.02
C TYR A 150 17.73 3.18 2.38
N GLU A 151 18.59 4.19 2.45
CA GLU A 151 20.00 4.03 2.83
C GLU A 151 20.14 3.43 4.23
N THR A 152 19.29 3.83 5.18
CA THR A 152 19.36 3.35 6.56
C THR A 152 18.71 1.97 6.75
N SER A 153 17.57 1.72 6.11
CA SER A 153 16.70 0.58 6.45
C SER A 153 16.52 -0.46 5.35
N ASN A 154 16.83 -0.14 4.10
CA ASN A 154 16.74 -1.06 2.97
C ASN A 154 17.93 -0.87 2.01
N PRO A 155 19.19 -0.92 2.49
CA PRO A 155 20.37 -0.62 1.66
C PRO A 155 20.52 -1.55 0.46
N GLU A 156 19.83 -2.70 0.46
CA GLU A 156 19.78 -3.62 -0.67
C GLU A 156 19.15 -3.04 -1.96
N TYR A 157 18.48 -1.88 -1.88
CA TYR A 157 17.79 -1.27 -3.02
C TYR A 157 18.71 -0.98 -4.22
N THR A 158 19.99 -0.70 -3.96
CA THR A 158 21.02 -0.48 -4.99
C THR A 158 21.29 -1.72 -5.84
N SER A 159 20.97 -2.91 -5.33
CA SER A 159 21.13 -4.18 -6.04
C SER A 159 19.89 -4.61 -6.83
N TRP A 160 18.78 -3.88 -6.69
CA TRP A 160 17.52 -4.24 -7.32
C TRP A 160 17.59 -4.05 -8.84
N LYS A 161 17.10 -5.05 -9.59
CA LYS A 161 17.06 -5.06 -11.05
C LYS A 161 15.66 -4.78 -11.59
N GLY A 162 15.55 -4.00 -12.66
CA GLY A 162 14.28 -3.57 -13.28
C GLY A 162 13.62 -2.36 -12.59
N ILE A 163 14.26 -1.80 -11.58
CA ILE A 163 13.85 -0.57 -10.92
C ILE A 163 15.03 0.38 -10.87
N ASP A 164 14.79 1.65 -11.21
CA ASP A 164 15.79 2.70 -11.19
C ASP A 164 15.38 3.81 -10.22
N PHE A 165 16.34 4.37 -9.50
CA PHE A 165 16.12 5.40 -8.48
C PHE A 165 16.86 6.67 -8.88
N GLN A 166 16.09 7.71 -9.20
CA GLN A 166 16.56 8.94 -9.84
C GLN A 166 16.29 10.15 -8.95
N SER A 167 17.26 11.06 -8.85
CA SER A 167 17.09 12.31 -8.09
C SER A 167 16.29 13.37 -8.84
N GLU A 168 16.23 13.23 -10.16
CA GLU A 168 15.60 14.11 -11.14
C GLU A 168 14.09 14.20 -10.90
N ARG A 169 13.52 15.37 -11.18
CA ARG A 169 12.07 15.59 -11.09
C ARG A 169 11.41 15.10 -12.37
N LEU A 170 10.12 14.78 -12.26
CA LEU A 170 9.31 14.46 -13.44
C LEU A 170 9.36 15.57 -14.49
N ALA A 171 9.37 16.84 -14.04
CA ALA A 171 9.46 18.01 -14.91
C ALA A 171 10.78 18.09 -15.70
N ASP A 172 11.87 17.52 -15.18
CA ASP A 172 13.18 17.56 -15.82
C ASP A 172 13.29 16.53 -16.97
N LEU A 173 12.43 15.51 -16.97
CA LEU A 173 12.42 14.44 -17.98
C LEU A 173 11.50 14.73 -19.17
N ILE A 174 10.59 15.70 -19.02
CA ILE A 174 9.54 15.98 -19.99
C ILE A 174 9.91 17.18 -20.83
N THR A 175 9.96 16.98 -22.14
CA THR A 175 10.21 18.00 -23.15
C THR A 175 9.00 18.13 -24.07
N PRO A 176 8.83 19.25 -24.80
CA PRO A 176 7.73 19.38 -25.77
C PRO A 176 7.64 18.21 -26.76
N GLU A 177 8.78 17.63 -27.13
CA GLU A 177 8.88 16.56 -28.13
C GLU A 177 8.42 15.21 -27.59
N ASN A 178 8.71 14.88 -26.32
CA ASN A 178 8.40 13.56 -25.75
C ASN A 178 7.13 13.55 -24.88
N LYS A 179 6.58 14.73 -24.56
CA LYS A 179 5.45 14.91 -23.63
C LYS A 179 4.24 14.03 -23.93
N HIS A 180 3.96 13.77 -25.21
CA HIS A 180 2.84 12.93 -25.65
C HIS A 180 2.93 11.48 -25.18
N GLN A 181 4.12 11.01 -24.78
CA GLN A 181 4.36 9.65 -24.28
C GLN A 181 3.97 9.49 -22.80
N PHE A 182 3.73 10.58 -22.08
CA PHE A 182 3.51 10.54 -20.63
C PHE A 182 2.03 10.68 -20.27
N VAL A 183 1.54 9.76 -19.44
CA VAL A 183 0.17 9.78 -18.91
C VAL A 183 0.22 9.75 -17.39
N TYR A 184 -0.30 10.78 -16.73
CA TYR A 184 -0.39 10.81 -15.27
C TYR A 184 -1.66 10.11 -14.80
N LEU A 185 -1.49 9.05 -14.01
CA LEU A 185 -2.60 8.32 -13.40
C LEU A 185 -3.06 9.02 -12.12
N THR A 186 -4.29 9.53 -12.14
CA THR A 186 -4.90 10.24 -11.01
C THR A 186 -6.37 9.85 -10.88
N ALA A 187 -6.90 9.77 -9.66
CA ALA A 187 -8.33 9.50 -9.44
C ALA A 187 -9.21 10.72 -9.73
N ASP A 188 -8.63 11.92 -9.71
CA ASP A 188 -9.36 13.20 -9.81
C ASP A 188 -9.64 13.64 -11.28
N THR A 189 -9.74 12.71 -12.21
CA THR A 189 -10.12 12.97 -13.62
C THR A 189 -11.28 12.08 -14.03
N ASP A 190 -12.11 12.53 -14.97
CA ASP A 190 -13.21 11.73 -15.51
C ASP A 190 -12.80 10.82 -16.68
N ASN A 191 -11.55 10.95 -17.13
CA ASN A 191 -11.02 10.16 -18.23
C ASN A 191 -10.61 8.76 -17.76
N ASP A 192 -11.45 7.76 -18.00
CA ASP A 192 -11.14 6.35 -17.73
C ASP A 192 -10.13 5.79 -18.74
N ILE A 193 -9.02 5.25 -18.25
CA ILE A 193 -8.06 4.55 -19.11
C ILE A 193 -8.66 3.24 -19.63
N GLN A 194 -8.62 3.04 -20.94
CA GLN A 194 -9.12 1.83 -21.59
C GLN A 194 -8.01 0.77 -21.70
N GLU A 195 -6.82 1.18 -22.15
CA GLU A 195 -5.69 0.29 -22.36
C GLU A 195 -4.36 0.95 -21.99
N LEU A 196 -3.35 0.12 -21.70
CA LEU A 196 -1.96 0.55 -21.55
C LEU A 196 -1.21 0.31 -22.86
N SER A 197 -0.88 1.39 -23.56
CA SER A 197 -0.32 1.40 -24.91
C SER A 197 1.21 1.36 -24.90
N ALA A 198 1.80 0.65 -25.86
CA ALA A 198 3.25 0.67 -26.10
C ALA A 198 3.77 2.10 -26.34
N GLY A 199 5.05 2.32 -26.01
CA GLY A 199 5.73 3.61 -26.13
C GLY A 199 5.36 4.63 -25.05
N HIS A 200 4.46 4.29 -24.11
CA HIS A 200 4.00 5.22 -23.08
C HIS A 200 4.68 4.98 -21.72
N THR A 201 4.82 6.07 -20.97
CA THR A 201 5.21 6.08 -19.56
C THR A 201 4.02 6.49 -18.70
N TYR A 202 3.56 5.58 -17.84
CA TYR A 202 2.47 5.86 -16.91
C TYR A 202 3.03 6.31 -15.57
N ILE A 203 2.58 7.48 -15.10
CA ILE A 203 3.08 8.10 -13.87
C ILE A 203 2.09 7.83 -12.74
N ILE A 204 2.60 7.37 -11.60
CA ILE A 204 1.84 7.15 -10.36
C ILE A 204 2.37 8.13 -9.30
N GLY A 205 1.47 8.83 -8.62
CA GLY A 205 1.85 9.66 -7.47
C GLY A 205 2.48 8.83 -6.34
N GLY A 206 3.72 9.13 -5.99
CA GLY A 206 4.45 8.55 -4.87
C GLY A 206 4.11 9.27 -3.56
N ILE A 207 2.86 9.16 -3.11
CA ILE A 207 2.36 9.82 -1.91
C ILE A 207 1.52 8.91 -1.02
N VAL A 208 1.69 9.04 0.29
CA VAL A 208 0.84 8.40 1.31
C VAL A 208 0.20 9.46 2.18
N ASP A 209 -0.99 9.90 1.81
CA ASP A 209 -1.69 10.99 2.49
C ASP A 209 -3.11 10.62 2.94
N LYS A 210 -3.62 9.43 2.58
CA LYS A 210 -5.02 9.03 2.80
C LYS A 210 -6.04 9.95 2.09
N ASN A 211 -5.65 10.51 0.95
CA ASN A 211 -6.43 11.47 0.17
C ASN A 211 -6.76 12.76 0.96
N ARG A 212 -5.76 13.32 1.64
CA ARG A 212 -5.86 14.65 2.27
C ARG A 212 -5.64 15.76 1.24
N HIS A 213 -4.74 15.53 0.28
CA HIS A 213 -4.36 16.48 -0.75
C HIS A 213 -5.11 16.16 -2.05
N LYS A 214 -6.40 16.53 -2.08
CA LYS A 214 -7.25 16.36 -3.27
C LYS A 214 -6.67 17.11 -4.47
N ASN A 215 -6.82 16.56 -5.67
CA ASN A 215 -6.34 17.15 -6.92
C ASN A 215 -4.82 17.37 -7.00
N LEU A 216 -4.01 16.84 -6.07
CA LEU A 216 -2.57 17.12 -6.06
C LEU A 216 -1.87 16.65 -7.35
N CYS A 217 -2.07 15.38 -7.69
CA CYS A 217 -1.51 14.78 -8.90
C CYS A 217 -2.15 15.37 -10.16
N PHE A 218 -3.46 15.63 -10.13
CA PHE A 218 -4.20 16.25 -11.24
C PHE A 218 -3.69 17.66 -11.55
N ASN A 219 -3.57 18.52 -10.54
CA ASN A 219 -3.10 19.89 -10.72
C ASN A 219 -1.67 19.92 -11.26
N LYS A 220 -0.78 19.10 -10.70
CA LYS A 220 0.60 18.97 -11.18
C LYS A 220 0.64 18.55 -12.65
N ALA A 221 -0.10 17.50 -13.02
CA ALA A 221 -0.16 17.02 -14.40
C ALA A 221 -0.76 18.07 -15.35
N LYS A 222 -1.81 18.79 -14.91
CA LYS A 222 -2.45 19.87 -15.66
C LYS A 222 -1.49 21.05 -15.90
N GLU A 223 -0.75 21.47 -14.89
CA GLU A 223 0.26 22.54 -15.01
C GLU A 223 1.37 22.17 -16.00
N MET A 224 1.77 20.89 -15.99
CA MET A 224 2.72 20.34 -16.96
C MET A 224 2.08 20.05 -18.33
N GLY A 225 0.75 20.16 -18.42
CA GLY A 225 -0.09 19.87 -19.58
C GLY A 225 -0.04 18.41 -20.06
N LEU A 226 0.20 17.46 -19.15
CA LEU A 226 0.26 16.03 -19.47
C LEU A 226 -1.13 15.46 -19.70
N ALA A 227 -1.18 14.37 -20.48
CA ALA A 227 -2.36 13.53 -20.52
C ALA A 227 -2.63 12.95 -19.12
N MET A 228 -3.91 12.86 -18.76
CA MET A 228 -4.34 12.34 -17.46
C MET A 228 -5.43 11.30 -17.68
N ALA A 229 -5.34 10.21 -16.93
CA ALA A 229 -6.37 9.19 -16.89
C ALA A 229 -6.52 8.61 -15.48
N ARG A 230 -7.70 8.09 -15.15
CA ARG A 230 -7.95 7.30 -13.95
C ARG A 230 -8.10 5.83 -14.30
N LEU A 231 -7.83 4.94 -13.34
CA LEU A 231 -8.18 3.53 -13.49
C LEU A 231 -9.72 3.38 -13.52
N PRO A 232 -10.30 2.53 -14.39
CA PRO A 232 -11.75 2.40 -14.57
C PRO A 232 -12.45 1.63 -13.42
N ILE A 233 -12.07 1.89 -12.17
CA ILE A 233 -12.51 1.15 -10.98
C ILE A 233 -14.03 1.28 -10.79
N GLY A 234 -14.57 2.48 -10.97
CA GLY A 234 -15.99 2.77 -10.76
C GLY A 234 -16.93 1.99 -11.69
N GLN A 235 -16.44 1.54 -12.85
CA GLN A 235 -17.23 0.73 -13.79
C GLN A 235 -17.43 -0.71 -13.30
N TYR A 236 -16.51 -1.24 -12.50
CA TYR A 236 -16.49 -2.65 -12.14
C TYR A 236 -16.72 -2.91 -10.65
N ILE A 237 -16.50 -1.92 -9.80
CA ILE A 237 -16.46 -2.07 -8.35
C ILE A 237 -17.25 -0.95 -7.69
N LYS A 238 -18.37 -1.29 -7.04
CA LYS A 238 -19.02 -0.36 -6.09
C LYS A 238 -18.24 -0.36 -4.79
N ILE A 239 -17.42 0.65 -4.59
CA ILE A 239 -16.66 0.84 -3.34
C ILE A 239 -17.50 1.73 -2.40
N ASN A 240 -17.90 1.21 -1.23
CA ASN A 240 -18.52 2.02 -0.15
C ASN A 240 -17.53 2.98 0.54
N SER A 241 -16.38 3.22 -0.07
CA SER A 241 -15.26 4.01 0.45
C SER A 241 -14.61 4.79 -0.69
N ARG A 242 -13.60 5.60 -0.38
CA ARG A 242 -12.84 6.37 -1.39
C ARG A 242 -12.26 5.44 -2.45
N ASP A 243 -12.40 5.85 -3.70
CA ASP A 243 -11.88 5.29 -4.95
C ASP A 243 -10.37 5.51 -5.14
N VAL A 244 -9.75 6.34 -4.30
CA VAL A 244 -8.30 6.56 -4.29
C VAL A 244 -7.53 5.34 -3.76
N LEU A 245 -6.72 4.74 -4.62
CA LEU A 245 -5.84 3.62 -4.29
C LEU A 245 -4.45 4.07 -3.83
N VAL A 246 -3.76 3.19 -3.11
CA VAL A 246 -2.34 3.40 -2.74
C VAL A 246 -1.42 3.08 -3.91
N THR A 247 -0.26 3.73 -3.99
CA THR A 247 0.72 3.60 -5.09
C THR A 247 1.02 2.14 -5.43
N SER A 248 1.21 1.29 -4.42
CA SER A 248 1.51 -0.13 -4.64
C SER A 248 0.36 -0.91 -5.28
N HIS A 249 -0.89 -0.59 -4.96
CA HIS A 249 -2.04 -1.26 -5.59
C HIS A 249 -2.20 -0.81 -7.03
N VAL A 250 -1.99 0.48 -7.34
CA VAL A 250 -2.05 0.97 -8.73
C VAL A 250 -1.03 0.22 -9.58
N TYR A 251 0.22 0.12 -9.12
CA TYR A 251 1.26 -0.63 -9.83
C TYR A 251 0.90 -2.12 -9.97
N GLU A 252 0.45 -2.76 -8.90
CA GLU A 252 0.09 -4.18 -8.95
C GLU A 252 -1.10 -4.45 -9.90
N ILE A 253 -2.10 -3.56 -9.93
CA ILE A 253 -3.22 -3.64 -10.89
C ILE A 253 -2.70 -3.55 -12.32
N ILE A 254 -1.76 -2.65 -12.61
CA ILE A 254 -1.11 -2.56 -13.93
C ILE A 254 -0.44 -3.90 -14.29
N CYS A 255 0.33 -4.48 -13.37
CA CYS A 255 0.91 -5.81 -13.59
C CYS A 255 -0.15 -6.87 -13.90
N ARG A 256 -1.26 -6.89 -13.15
CA ARG A 256 -2.34 -7.86 -13.39
C ARG A 256 -3.07 -7.59 -14.70
N TRP A 257 -3.30 -6.34 -15.08
CA TRP A 257 -3.91 -6.00 -16.35
C TRP A 257 -3.06 -6.50 -17.52
N PHE A 258 -1.72 -6.42 -17.44
CA PHE A 258 -0.87 -7.02 -18.48
C PHE A 258 -1.03 -8.55 -18.56
N GLU A 259 -1.26 -9.23 -17.44
CA GLU A 259 -1.44 -10.69 -17.38
C GLU A 259 -2.81 -11.18 -17.88
N CYS A 260 -3.89 -10.42 -17.70
CA CYS A 260 -5.25 -10.85 -18.05
C CYS A 260 -5.92 -10.02 -19.16
N LYS A 261 -5.39 -8.83 -19.46
CA LYS A 261 -5.99 -7.84 -20.38
C LYS A 261 -7.44 -7.47 -20.04
N ASP A 262 -7.81 -7.60 -18.77
CA ASP A 262 -9.14 -7.30 -18.25
C ASP A 262 -9.01 -6.50 -16.93
N TRP A 263 -9.61 -5.31 -16.89
CA TRP A 263 -9.56 -4.44 -15.71
C TRP A 263 -10.30 -5.04 -14.51
N ARG A 264 -11.48 -5.65 -14.71
CA ARG A 264 -12.28 -6.25 -13.65
C ARG A 264 -11.50 -7.38 -12.98
N GLU A 265 -10.90 -8.26 -13.77
CA GLU A 265 -10.08 -9.36 -13.26
C GLU A 265 -8.83 -8.83 -12.53
N ALA A 266 -8.16 -7.82 -13.09
CA ALA A 266 -7.02 -7.18 -12.44
C ALA A 266 -7.38 -6.59 -11.07
N PHE A 267 -8.52 -5.89 -10.97
CA PHE A 267 -8.98 -5.35 -9.70
C PHE A 267 -9.33 -6.45 -8.69
N ASN A 268 -10.02 -7.51 -9.11
CA ASN A 268 -10.39 -8.63 -8.23
C ASN A 268 -9.18 -9.38 -7.66
N LYS A 269 -8.06 -9.42 -8.39
CA LYS A 269 -6.82 -10.04 -7.93
C LYS A 269 -6.08 -9.21 -6.86
N VAL A 270 -6.24 -7.89 -6.86
CA VAL A 270 -5.45 -6.97 -6.02
C VAL A 270 -6.27 -6.40 -4.86
N LEU A 271 -7.54 -6.06 -5.09
CA LEU A 271 -8.38 -5.40 -4.11
C LEU A 271 -9.07 -6.43 -3.19
N PRO A 272 -9.17 -6.18 -1.87
CA PRO A 272 -9.82 -7.10 -0.96
C PRO A 272 -11.31 -7.34 -1.34
N PRO A 273 -11.84 -8.56 -1.15
CA PRO A 273 -13.21 -8.91 -1.52
C PRO A 273 -14.29 -7.97 -0.95
N ARG A 274 -14.07 -7.45 0.26
CA ARG A 274 -14.99 -6.49 0.91
C ARG A 274 -15.09 -5.13 0.21
N LYS A 275 -14.22 -4.83 -0.75
CA LYS A 275 -14.31 -3.65 -1.59
C LYS A 275 -15.00 -3.92 -2.92
N VAL A 276 -15.20 -5.19 -3.28
CA VAL A 276 -15.82 -5.65 -4.52
C VAL A 276 -17.24 -6.09 -4.21
N VAL A 277 -18.19 -5.17 -4.30
CA VAL A 277 -19.60 -5.56 -4.38
C VAL A 277 -19.86 -6.06 -5.81
N GLN A 278 -20.35 -7.29 -5.93
CA GLN A 278 -20.69 -7.89 -7.21
C GLN A 278 -21.78 -7.05 -7.90
N SER A 279 -21.45 -6.43 -9.03
CA SER A 279 -22.45 -5.91 -9.96
C SER A 279 -22.90 -7.08 -10.85
N GLY A 280 -24.00 -7.74 -10.47
CA GLY A 280 -24.75 -8.66 -11.32
C GLY A 280 -26.17 -8.12 -11.49
N GLY A 281 -26.57 -7.86 -12.73
CA GLY A 281 -27.92 -7.45 -13.07
C GLY A 281 -28.89 -8.63 -13.13
N GLY A 282 -30.17 -8.31 -12.93
CA GLY A 282 -31.30 -9.02 -13.53
C GLY A 282 -31.97 -10.10 -12.69
N GLY A 283 -32.97 -9.70 -11.90
CA GLY A 283 -34.23 -10.42 -11.76
C GLY A 283 -34.44 -11.30 -10.52
N GLY A 284 -35.52 -11.01 -9.79
CA GLY A 284 -36.20 -11.96 -8.90
C GLY A 284 -36.25 -11.54 -7.44
N ASP A 285 -37.44 -11.15 -7.01
CA ASP A 285 -37.83 -10.73 -5.67
C ASP A 285 -37.40 -11.69 -4.55
N ASP A 286 -37.05 -11.14 -3.39
CA ASP A 286 -37.68 -11.53 -2.13
C ASP A 286 -37.31 -10.50 -1.04
N GLU A 287 -38.31 -9.70 -0.70
CA GLU A 287 -38.35 -8.88 0.51
C GLU A 287 -38.18 -9.77 1.74
N LYS A 288 -37.18 -9.46 2.58
CA LYS A 288 -37.31 -9.66 4.03
C LYS A 288 -36.81 -8.43 4.75
N GLU A 289 -37.79 -7.62 5.16
CA GLU A 289 -37.69 -6.70 6.29
C GLU A 289 -37.09 -7.42 7.51
N CYS A 290 -36.12 -6.77 8.13
CA CYS A 290 -35.98 -6.81 9.58
C CYS A 290 -35.57 -5.41 10.05
N ASP A 291 -36.62 -4.64 10.35
CA ASP A 291 -36.67 -3.54 11.31
C ASP A 291 -36.02 -4.01 12.64
N ASP A 292 -35.03 -3.29 13.15
CA ASP A 292 -34.99 -3.03 14.59
C ASP A 292 -34.19 -1.78 14.92
N LYS A 293 -34.74 -1.07 15.88
CA LYS A 293 -34.64 0.36 16.12
C LYS A 293 -33.45 0.74 16.97
N ASP A 294 -33.09 2.01 16.80
CA ASP A 294 -32.37 2.84 17.75
C ASP A 294 -32.88 2.62 19.19
N LYS A 295 -31.94 2.43 20.12
CA LYS A 295 -32.07 2.94 21.49
C LYS A 295 -30.74 3.54 21.94
N GLU A 296 -30.75 4.87 21.94
CA GLU A 296 -30.07 5.69 22.93
C GLU A 296 -30.44 5.21 24.33
N ASP A 297 -29.47 5.21 25.25
CA ASP A 297 -29.74 5.39 26.67
C ASP A 297 -28.57 6.20 27.25
N GLU A 298 -28.86 7.47 27.55
CA GLU A 298 -28.23 8.24 28.62
C GLU A 298 -28.55 7.56 29.96
N VAL A 299 -27.53 7.33 30.81
CA VAL A 299 -27.37 7.86 32.19
C VAL A 299 -25.92 7.58 32.62
#